data_AF-X0WGJ2-F1
#
_entry.id   AF-X0WGJ2-F1
#
_cell.length_a   1.000
_cell.length_b   1.000
_cell.length_c   1.000
_cell.angle_alpha   90.00
_cell.angle_beta   90.00
_cell.angle_gamma   90.00
#
_symmetry.space_group_name_H-M   'P 1'
#
loop_
_entity.id
_entity.type
_entity.pdbx_description
1 polymer ?
#
loop_
_entity_poly.entity_id
_entity_poly.type
_entity_poly.pdbx_seq_one_letter_code
_entity_poly.pdbx_strand_id
1 'polypeptide(L)'
;LVEADETIEVTLSNPSNATLGANTVHAYTINDNDAYPTVAFDLTTSAGDESVTPASLSVSLSGAYVETVTVDYAVTGGDATGGGMDYTLAAGTLTFDPNDVAKTIDIVVVDDGEAESDETIEVTLSNPSNATLGANTVHTYTIQDNDEAPPAVDLRVDFNDAAADPAGNWNVVDAEVTDLALVDYVTGLSDHGITLTLDGASRKFKFGTATGAWNPSMAGPPWLDANKDAAMDYADLAWNLYGFIHLD
;
A
#
# COMPACT_ATOMS: atom_id res chain seq x y z
N LEU A 1 -5.11 22.30 36.65
CA LEU A 1 -5.63 22.33 35.28
C LEU A 1 -4.79 23.37 34.54
N VAL A 2 -4.48 23.22 33.25
CA VAL A 2 -3.89 24.37 32.55
C VAL A 2 -4.90 25.50 32.59
N GLU A 3 -4.52 26.61 33.19
CA GLU A 3 -5.37 27.75 33.47
C GLU A 3 -4.57 29.05 33.36
N ALA A 4 -5.27 30.19 33.41
CA ALA A 4 -4.57 31.47 33.39
C ALA A 4 -3.97 31.78 34.76
N ASP A 5 -2.84 32.48 34.79
CA ASP A 5 -2.27 33.01 36.03
C ASP A 5 -3.34 33.78 36.83
N GLU A 6 -3.47 33.44 38.11
CA GLU A 6 -4.45 34.05 39.00
C GLU A 6 -3.79 35.14 39.85
N THR A 7 -4.58 36.08 40.36
CA THR A 7 -4.06 37.14 41.24
C THR A 7 -4.84 37.22 42.54
N ILE A 8 -4.10 37.22 43.65
CA ILE A 8 -4.62 37.53 44.98
C ILE A 8 -4.20 38.95 45.33
N GLU A 9 -5.17 39.82 45.62
CA GLU A 9 -4.89 41.16 46.11
C GLU A 9 -5.14 41.25 47.62
N VAL A 10 -4.14 41.74 48.35
CA VAL A 10 -4.22 42.00 49.79
C VAL A 10 -4.13 43.50 50.03
N THR A 11 -5.20 44.07 50.59
CA THR A 11 -5.27 45.49 50.94
C THR A 11 -5.15 45.69 52.46
N LEU A 12 -4.16 46.46 52.89
CA LEU A 12 -4.04 46.91 54.28
C LEU A 12 -5.10 47.97 54.58
N SER A 13 -5.83 47.80 55.68
CA SER A 13 -6.85 48.75 56.13
C SER A 13 -6.88 48.88 57.66
N ASN A 14 -7.47 49.97 58.15
CA ASN A 14 -7.74 50.23 59.56
C ASN A 14 -6.52 50.09 60.52
N PRO A 15 -5.40 50.78 60.28
CA PRO A 15 -4.28 50.74 61.22
C PRO A 15 -4.68 51.37 62.57
N SER A 16 -4.32 50.72 63.69
CA SER A 16 -4.46 51.29 65.03
C SER A 16 -3.12 51.87 65.48
N ASN A 17 -3.11 53.11 65.94
CA ASN A 17 -1.90 53.85 66.38
C ASN A 17 -0.80 53.98 65.30
N ALA A 18 -1.15 53.90 64.01
CA ALA A 18 -0.25 54.09 62.89
C ALA A 18 -0.98 54.69 61.68
N THR A 19 -0.23 55.18 60.70
CA THR A 19 -0.74 55.56 59.37
C THR A 19 -0.30 54.52 58.35
N LEU A 20 -1.16 54.20 57.38
CA LEU A 20 -0.76 53.37 56.24
C LEU A 20 0.38 54.04 55.46
N GLY A 21 1.32 53.24 54.96
CA GLY A 21 2.40 53.70 54.08
C GLY A 21 1.94 53.86 52.62
N ALA A 22 2.87 54.13 51.72
CA ALA A 22 2.58 54.31 50.29
C ALA A 22 2.08 53.03 49.60
N ASN A 23 2.53 51.85 50.05
CA ASN A 23 2.11 50.57 49.52
C ASN A 23 1.05 49.96 50.45
N THR A 24 -0.22 50.14 50.11
CA THR A 24 -1.36 49.57 50.86
C THR A 24 -1.96 48.36 50.18
N VAL A 25 -1.56 48.09 48.94
CA VAL A 25 -2.03 46.98 48.13
C VAL A 25 -0.82 46.13 47.75
N HIS A 26 -0.94 44.82 47.94
CA HIS A 26 -0.01 43.85 47.41
C HIS A 26 -0.78 42.84 46.55
N ALA A 27 -0.39 42.72 45.29
CA ALA A 27 -0.86 41.67 44.42
C ALA A 27 0.16 40.54 44.41
N TYR A 28 -0.30 39.31 44.62
CA TYR A 28 0.47 38.09 44.45
C TYR A 28 -0.11 37.33 43.26
N THR A 29 0.73 37.02 42.28
CA THR A 29 0.35 36.19 41.12
C THR A 29 0.63 34.72 41.43
N ILE A 30 -0.38 33.89 41.27
CA ILE A 30 -0.25 32.43 41.23
C ILE A 30 -0.03 32.09 39.76
N ASN A 31 1.19 31.65 39.43
CA ASN A 31 1.49 31.25 38.05
C ASN A 31 0.96 29.84 37.83
N ASP A 32 0.31 29.61 36.69
CA ASP A 32 -0.01 28.26 36.26
C ASP A 32 1.28 27.52 35.89
N ASN A 33 1.34 26.25 36.30
CA ASN A 33 2.46 25.36 36.00
C ASN A 33 2.01 24.01 35.45
N ASP A 34 0.75 23.88 35.07
CA ASP A 34 0.23 22.69 34.41
C ASP A 34 0.57 22.68 32.92
N ALA A 35 0.72 21.47 32.37
CA ALA A 35 1.04 21.27 30.96
C ALA A 35 -0.21 20.86 30.18
N TYR A 36 -0.31 21.33 28.93
CA TYR A 36 -1.32 20.84 27.99
C TYR A 36 -1.19 19.32 27.79
N PRO A 37 -2.29 18.59 27.55
CA PRO A 37 -2.22 17.18 27.18
C PRO A 37 -1.46 17.00 25.86
N THR A 38 -0.93 15.81 25.63
CA THR A 38 -0.42 15.41 24.33
C THR A 38 -1.50 14.64 23.58
N VAL A 39 -1.61 14.82 22.25
CA VAL A 39 -2.46 14.02 21.37
C VAL A 39 -1.62 13.17 20.43
N ALA A 40 -1.92 11.88 20.32
CA ALA A 40 -1.16 10.93 19.49
C ALA A 40 -2.02 9.73 19.07
N PHE A 41 -1.62 9.04 18.00
CA PHE A 41 -2.16 7.72 17.71
C PHE A 41 -1.77 6.70 18.79
N ASP A 42 -2.68 5.79 19.10
CA ASP A 42 -2.43 4.72 20.08
C ASP A 42 -1.37 3.73 19.57
N LEU A 43 -1.38 3.48 18.27
CA LEU A 43 -0.44 2.62 17.55
C LEU A 43 0.20 3.41 16.40
N THR A 44 1.40 3.01 15.98
CA THR A 44 2.03 3.57 14.77
C THR A 44 1.71 2.77 13.51
N THR A 45 1.29 1.51 13.67
CA THR A 45 0.92 0.64 12.55
C THR A 45 -0.25 -0.27 12.92
N SER A 46 -1.06 -0.62 11.93
CA SER A 46 -2.05 -1.70 12.01
C SER A 46 -2.35 -2.24 10.60
N ALA A 47 -3.07 -3.35 10.50
CA ALA A 47 -3.41 -3.99 9.24
C ALA A 47 -4.78 -4.68 9.32
N GLY A 48 -5.40 -4.92 8.18
CA GLY A 48 -6.59 -5.76 8.07
C GLY A 48 -6.93 -6.07 6.61
N ASP A 49 -7.67 -7.16 6.41
CA ASP A 49 -8.19 -7.54 5.10
C ASP A 49 -9.06 -6.42 4.52
N GLU A 50 -8.98 -6.21 3.21
CA GLU A 50 -9.81 -5.24 2.48
C GLU A 50 -11.33 -5.45 2.69
N SER A 51 -11.75 -6.68 3.00
CA SER A 51 -13.13 -7.02 3.38
C SER A 51 -13.59 -6.46 4.74
N VAL A 52 -12.68 -5.86 5.52
CA VAL A 52 -12.97 -5.30 6.85
C VAL A 52 -13.02 -3.77 6.78
N THR A 53 -14.24 -3.23 6.73
CA THR A 53 -14.49 -1.78 6.67
C THR A 53 -15.52 -1.33 7.73
N PRO A 54 -15.31 -0.20 8.44
CA PRO A 54 -14.15 0.69 8.34
C PRO A 54 -12.92 0.17 9.10
N ALA A 55 -11.74 0.60 8.66
CA ALA A 55 -10.52 0.52 9.43
C ALA A 55 -10.41 1.72 10.38
N SER A 56 -10.46 1.48 11.70
CA SER A 56 -10.49 2.54 12.72
C SER A 56 -9.11 2.79 13.35
N LEU A 57 -8.58 3.99 13.18
CA LEU A 57 -7.35 4.45 13.80
C LEU A 57 -7.66 5.19 15.11
N SER A 58 -7.22 4.64 16.25
CA SER A 58 -7.47 5.24 17.56
C SER A 58 -6.45 6.35 17.88
N VAL A 59 -6.96 7.49 18.36
CA VAL A 59 -6.19 8.68 18.75
C VAL A 59 -6.58 9.07 20.17
N SER A 60 -5.59 9.23 21.04
CA SER A 60 -5.81 9.51 22.46
C SER A 60 -5.11 10.78 22.95
N LEU A 61 -5.69 11.39 23.98
CA LEU A 61 -5.03 12.39 24.83
C LEU A 61 -4.26 11.69 25.96
N SER A 62 -3.14 12.26 26.40
CA SER A 62 -2.39 11.74 27.57
C SER A 62 -3.15 11.82 28.89
N GLY A 63 -4.24 12.58 28.93
CA GLY A 63 -5.14 12.69 30.06
C GLY A 63 -6.38 13.51 29.70
N ALA A 64 -7.41 13.42 30.55
CA ALA A 64 -8.60 14.24 30.42
C ALA A 64 -8.25 15.73 30.55
N TYR A 65 -8.93 16.57 29.77
CA TYR A 65 -8.72 18.01 29.77
C TYR A 65 -10.06 18.76 29.81
N VAL A 66 -10.07 19.92 30.46
CA VAL A 66 -11.31 20.66 30.78
C VAL A 66 -11.81 21.56 29.66
N GLU A 67 -10.93 21.90 28.71
CA GLU A 67 -11.33 22.61 27.50
C GLU A 67 -11.38 21.66 26.30
N THR A 68 -12.02 22.12 25.23
CA THR A 68 -12.01 21.40 23.94
C THR A 68 -10.59 21.34 23.40
N VAL A 69 -10.20 20.15 22.94
CA VAL A 69 -8.95 19.91 22.22
C VAL A 69 -9.28 19.56 20.77
N THR A 70 -8.54 20.13 19.83
CA THR A 70 -8.66 19.78 18.40
C THR A 70 -7.32 19.34 17.82
N VAL A 71 -7.35 18.44 16.85
CA VAL A 71 -6.17 18.06 16.06
C VAL A 71 -6.62 17.74 14.63
N ASP A 72 -5.90 18.26 13.65
CA ASP A 72 -6.17 17.97 12.24
C ASP A 72 -5.53 16.62 11.86
N TYR A 73 -6.14 15.91 10.91
CA TYR A 73 -5.57 14.71 10.31
C TYR A 73 -5.72 14.73 8.79
N ALA A 74 -4.75 14.16 8.10
CA ALA A 74 -4.78 14.00 6.64
C ALA A 74 -3.96 12.77 6.22
N VAL A 75 -4.29 12.21 5.06
CA VAL A 75 -3.41 11.24 4.40
C VAL A 75 -2.21 11.98 3.82
N THR A 76 -1.01 11.53 4.15
CA THR A 76 0.26 12.16 3.75
C THR A 76 1.16 11.26 2.91
N GLY A 77 0.84 9.97 2.80
CA GLY A 77 1.63 9.00 2.06
C GLY A 77 0.95 7.62 2.02
N GLY A 78 1.71 6.62 1.62
CA GLY A 78 1.22 5.28 1.27
C GLY A 78 1.27 5.04 -0.23
N ASP A 79 1.08 3.78 -0.62
CA ASP A 79 0.96 3.31 -2.00
C ASP A 79 -0.50 3.05 -2.41
N ALA A 80 -1.42 2.89 -1.46
CA ALA A 80 -2.84 2.79 -1.75
C ALA A 80 -3.40 4.09 -2.37
N THR A 81 -4.26 3.94 -3.36
CA THR A 81 -4.95 4.98 -4.10
C THR A 81 -6.28 5.35 -3.45
N GLY A 82 -6.36 6.60 -2.98
CA GLY A 82 -7.59 7.15 -2.42
C GLY A 82 -8.65 7.51 -3.48
N GLY A 83 -9.82 7.93 -3.01
CA GLY A 83 -10.93 8.37 -3.88
C GLY A 83 -11.90 7.25 -4.28
N GLY A 84 -11.85 6.14 -3.55
CA GLY A 84 -12.69 4.97 -3.78
C GLY A 84 -12.13 3.96 -4.78
N MET A 85 -10.82 4.02 -5.04
CA MET A 85 -10.08 2.90 -5.66
C MET A 85 -9.80 1.88 -4.55
N ASP A 86 -8.86 2.16 -3.65
CA ASP A 86 -8.53 1.23 -2.56
C ASP A 86 -9.15 1.68 -1.23
N TYR A 87 -9.32 3.00 -1.06
CA TYR A 87 -9.98 3.55 0.11
C TYR A 87 -10.61 4.94 -0.11
N THR A 88 -11.42 5.35 0.86
CA THR A 88 -11.90 6.72 1.01
C THR A 88 -11.63 7.23 2.44
N LEU A 89 -10.80 8.28 2.54
CA LEU A 89 -10.60 9.08 3.75
C LEU A 89 -10.41 10.54 3.36
N ALA A 90 -11.27 11.44 3.87
CA ALA A 90 -11.07 12.87 3.74
C ALA A 90 -10.24 13.41 4.91
N ALA A 91 -9.41 14.42 4.64
CA ALA A 91 -8.78 15.19 5.71
C ALA A 91 -9.84 15.85 6.59
N GLY A 92 -9.58 15.95 7.89
CA GLY A 92 -10.55 16.43 8.87
C GLY A 92 -9.91 16.90 10.17
N THR A 93 -10.75 17.21 11.15
CA THR A 93 -10.34 17.65 12.48
C THR A 93 -11.03 16.79 13.52
N LEU A 94 -10.27 16.12 14.38
CA LEU A 94 -10.81 15.48 15.57
C LEU A 94 -11.08 16.55 16.62
N THR A 95 -12.25 16.45 17.26
CA THR A 95 -12.64 17.33 18.38
C THR A 95 -12.89 16.46 19.61
N PHE A 96 -12.10 16.67 20.65
CA PHE A 96 -12.26 16.09 21.97
C PHE A 96 -13.03 17.11 22.81
N ASP A 97 -14.26 16.76 23.18
CA ASP A 97 -15.05 17.58 24.11
C ASP A 97 -14.42 17.52 25.51
N PRO A 98 -14.74 18.46 26.41
CA PRO A 98 -14.22 18.44 27.77
C PRO A 98 -14.34 17.05 28.43
N ASN A 99 -13.21 16.53 28.88
CA ASN A 99 -12.99 15.21 29.50
C ASN A 99 -13.02 14.00 28.56
N ASP A 100 -13.20 14.18 27.24
CA ASP A 100 -12.92 13.11 26.29
C ASP A 100 -11.41 12.83 26.25
N VAL A 101 -11.05 11.55 26.12
CA VAL A 101 -9.65 11.10 26.07
C VAL A 101 -9.31 10.29 24.83
N ALA A 102 -10.31 9.89 24.03
CA ALA A 102 -10.12 9.08 22.84
C ALA A 102 -11.11 9.45 21.74
N LYS A 103 -10.66 9.38 20.49
CA LYS A 103 -11.44 9.50 19.26
C LYS A 103 -10.90 8.51 18.23
N THR A 104 -11.65 8.27 17.16
CA THR A 104 -11.24 7.42 16.05
C THR A 104 -11.28 8.19 14.74
N ILE A 105 -10.37 7.84 13.84
CA ILE A 105 -10.42 8.19 12.41
C ILE A 105 -10.80 6.92 11.67
N ASP A 106 -11.93 6.93 10.96
CA ASP A 106 -12.43 5.76 10.24
C ASP A 106 -12.11 5.89 8.74
N ILE A 107 -11.36 4.92 8.22
CA ILE A 107 -11.04 4.76 6.81
C ILE A 107 -12.05 3.79 6.22
N VAL A 108 -12.71 4.17 5.12
CA VAL A 108 -13.53 3.24 4.34
C VAL A 108 -12.61 2.54 3.36
N VAL A 109 -12.32 1.26 3.62
CA VAL A 109 -11.58 0.37 2.69
C VAL A 109 -12.56 -0.17 1.65
N VAL A 110 -12.09 -0.31 0.41
CA VAL A 110 -12.80 -0.93 -0.71
C VAL A 110 -12.34 -2.39 -0.79
N ASP A 111 -13.30 -3.31 -0.88
CA ASP A 111 -13.09 -4.75 -1.07
C ASP A 111 -13.50 -5.04 -2.52
N ASP A 112 -12.58 -5.56 -3.32
CA ASP A 112 -12.88 -5.93 -4.70
C ASP A 112 -12.66 -7.41 -5.05
N GLY A 113 -12.12 -7.71 -6.22
CA GLY A 113 -11.94 -9.07 -6.72
C GLY A 113 -10.66 -9.21 -7.55
N GLU A 114 -9.83 -8.17 -7.57
CA GLU A 114 -8.56 -8.13 -8.28
C GLU A 114 -7.46 -8.50 -7.29
N ALA A 115 -6.69 -9.55 -7.59
CA ALA A 115 -5.58 -9.91 -6.72
C ALA A 115 -4.43 -8.91 -6.86
N GLU A 116 -4.16 -8.19 -5.79
CA GLU A 116 -3.18 -7.13 -5.71
C GLU A 116 -2.05 -7.47 -4.71
N SER A 117 -1.16 -6.52 -4.44
CA SER A 117 -0.21 -6.63 -3.33
C SER A 117 -0.74 -5.84 -2.15
N ASP A 118 -0.41 -6.25 -0.92
CA ASP A 118 -0.71 -5.44 0.27
C ASP A 118 -0.28 -3.98 0.08
N GLU A 119 -1.22 -3.06 0.33
CA GLU A 119 -1.01 -1.62 0.16
C GLU A 119 -1.12 -0.88 1.49
N THR A 120 -0.69 0.38 1.53
CA THR A 120 -0.55 1.16 2.75
C THR A 120 -1.16 2.55 2.63
N ILE A 121 -1.69 3.04 3.75
CA ILE A 121 -2.19 4.40 3.94
C ILE A 121 -1.43 5.02 5.12
N GLU A 122 -0.78 6.17 4.90
CA GLU A 122 -0.12 6.93 5.95
C GLU A 122 -0.96 8.15 6.36
N VAL A 123 -1.45 8.17 7.60
CA VAL A 123 -2.25 9.27 8.17
C VAL A 123 -1.43 10.04 9.20
N THR A 124 -1.36 11.37 9.06
CA THR A 124 -0.59 12.25 9.94
C THR A 124 -1.48 13.21 10.72
N LEU A 125 -1.21 13.39 12.01
CA LEU A 125 -1.79 14.40 12.89
C LEU A 125 -1.04 15.74 12.78
N SER A 126 -1.77 16.85 12.77
CA SER A 126 -1.18 18.20 12.68
C SER A 126 -2.04 19.26 13.39
N ASN A 127 -1.49 20.47 13.55
CA ASN A 127 -2.17 21.65 14.08
C ASN A 127 -2.99 21.42 15.39
N PRO A 128 -2.44 20.81 16.45
CA PRO A 128 -3.19 20.66 17.68
C PRO A 128 -3.52 22.03 18.30
N SER A 129 -4.71 22.14 18.89
CA SER A 129 -5.14 23.27 19.71
C SER A 129 -5.46 22.77 21.12
N ASN A 130 -5.04 23.50 22.15
CA ASN A 130 -5.14 23.09 23.56
C ASN A 130 -4.46 21.74 23.88
N ALA A 131 -3.53 21.31 23.02
CA ALA A 131 -2.71 20.13 23.17
C ALA A 131 -1.36 20.33 22.46
N THR A 132 -0.43 19.44 22.72
CA THR A 132 0.80 19.28 21.92
C THR A 132 0.77 17.93 21.21
N LEU A 133 1.50 17.78 20.09
CA LEU A 133 1.64 16.47 19.47
C LEU A 133 2.47 15.54 20.38
N GLY A 134 2.01 14.30 20.56
CA GLY A 134 2.76 13.25 21.25
C GLY A 134 3.79 12.59 20.35
N ALA A 135 4.26 11.39 20.74
CA ALA A 135 5.31 10.68 20.00
C ALA A 135 4.81 10.09 18.67
N ASN A 136 3.60 9.53 18.64
CA ASN A 136 3.03 8.86 17.47
C ASN A 136 2.15 9.83 16.68
N THR A 137 2.77 10.64 15.83
CA THR A 137 2.05 11.62 14.99
C THR A 137 1.64 11.06 13.64
N VAL A 138 2.16 9.90 13.26
CA VAL A 138 1.91 9.22 11.98
C VAL A 138 1.47 7.80 12.26
N HIS A 139 0.45 7.33 11.54
CA HIS A 139 -0.02 5.96 11.55
C HIS A 139 -0.02 5.38 10.14
N THR A 140 0.57 4.20 9.96
CA THR A 140 0.53 3.44 8.70
C THR A 140 -0.46 2.28 8.83
N TYR A 141 -1.54 2.32 8.07
CA TYR A 141 -2.49 1.22 7.96
C TYR A 141 -2.16 0.38 6.71
N THR A 142 -2.04 -0.93 6.84
CA THR A 142 -1.86 -1.86 5.70
C THR A 142 -3.20 -2.50 5.35
N ILE A 143 -3.66 -2.30 4.12
CA ILE A 143 -4.75 -3.06 3.50
C ILE A 143 -4.15 -4.39 3.04
N GLN A 144 -4.72 -5.49 3.49
CA GLN A 144 -4.30 -6.83 3.10
C GLN A 144 -5.23 -7.34 2.00
N ASP A 145 -4.64 -7.69 0.86
CA ASP A 145 -5.34 -8.29 -0.27
C ASP A 145 -5.86 -9.67 0.16
N ASN A 146 -7.15 -9.93 -0.09
CA ASN A 146 -7.78 -11.20 0.26
C ASN A 146 -8.18 -12.04 -0.96
N ASP A 147 -7.82 -11.58 -2.15
CA ASP A 147 -8.16 -12.20 -3.42
C ASP A 147 -7.14 -13.23 -3.89
N GLU A 148 -7.62 -14.20 -4.67
CA GLU A 148 -6.76 -15.24 -5.24
C GLU A 148 -6.25 -14.80 -6.61
N ALA A 149 -4.92 -14.76 -6.75
CA ALA A 149 -4.29 -14.52 -8.04
C ALA A 149 -4.82 -15.52 -9.09
N PRO A 150 -5.15 -15.06 -10.32
CA PRO A 150 -5.61 -15.95 -11.36
C PRO A 150 -4.57 -17.04 -11.66
N PRO A 151 -5.01 -18.27 -11.99
CA PRO A 151 -4.09 -19.35 -12.27
C PRO A 151 -3.17 -19.00 -13.45
N ALA A 152 -1.87 -19.20 -13.25
CA ALA A 152 -0.87 -19.00 -14.29
C ALA A 152 -0.82 -20.22 -15.23
N VAL A 153 -0.90 -19.98 -16.54
CA VAL A 153 -0.75 -21.04 -17.55
C VAL A 153 0.71 -21.06 -18.04
N ASP A 154 1.47 -22.10 -17.66
CA ASP A 154 2.79 -22.36 -18.25
C ASP A 154 2.69 -23.40 -19.36
N LEU A 155 3.34 -23.13 -20.49
CA LEU A 155 3.44 -24.00 -21.65
C LEU A 155 4.88 -24.49 -21.78
N ARG A 156 5.08 -25.78 -21.56
CA ARG A 156 6.36 -26.45 -21.76
C ARG A 156 6.34 -27.18 -23.09
N VAL A 157 7.39 -26.99 -23.87
CA VAL A 157 7.58 -27.64 -25.17
C VAL A 157 8.93 -28.30 -25.16
N ASP A 158 8.93 -29.63 -25.17
CA ASP A 158 10.14 -30.43 -25.28
C ASP A 158 10.40 -30.74 -26.75
N PHE A 159 11.61 -30.41 -27.21
CA PHE A 159 12.08 -30.76 -28.55
C PHE A 159 13.02 -31.96 -28.46
N ASN A 160 13.05 -32.82 -29.48
CA ASN A 160 14.00 -33.93 -29.51
C ASN A 160 15.43 -33.40 -29.65
N ASP A 161 16.36 -34.10 -29.02
CA ASP A 161 17.78 -33.88 -29.24
C ASP A 161 18.10 -34.18 -30.72
N ALA A 162 18.79 -33.24 -31.38
CA ALA A 162 19.26 -33.37 -32.76
C ALA A 162 20.10 -34.64 -33.00
N ALA A 163 20.61 -35.29 -31.95
CA ALA A 163 21.29 -36.58 -32.03
C ALA A 163 20.38 -37.76 -32.46
N ALA A 164 19.05 -37.64 -32.34
CA ALA A 164 18.10 -38.70 -32.67
C ALA A 164 17.60 -38.68 -34.13
N ASP A 165 17.83 -37.59 -34.88
CA ASP A 165 17.52 -37.51 -36.32
C ASP A 165 18.77 -37.11 -37.14
N PRO A 166 19.35 -38.03 -37.94
CA PRO A 166 20.46 -37.75 -38.84
C PRO A 166 20.17 -36.67 -39.90
N ALA A 167 18.90 -36.32 -40.14
CA ALA A 167 18.49 -35.27 -41.06
C ALA A 167 18.54 -33.86 -40.45
N GLY A 168 18.74 -33.73 -39.13
CA GLY A 168 18.82 -32.45 -38.43
C GLY A 168 17.48 -31.72 -38.32
N ASN A 169 16.34 -32.42 -38.43
CA ASN A 169 15.04 -31.83 -38.16
C ASN A 169 14.78 -31.82 -36.65
N TRP A 170 14.43 -30.65 -36.12
CA TRP A 170 13.92 -30.49 -34.76
C TRP A 170 12.43 -30.83 -34.78
N ASN A 171 12.01 -31.91 -34.13
CA ASN A 171 10.60 -32.19 -33.90
C ASN A 171 10.23 -31.92 -32.43
N VAL A 172 8.99 -31.45 -32.22
CA VAL A 172 8.40 -31.37 -30.88
C VAL A 172 8.11 -32.80 -30.42
N VAL A 173 8.65 -33.19 -29.28
CA VAL A 173 8.51 -34.54 -28.70
C VAL A 173 7.39 -34.57 -27.68
N ASP A 174 7.28 -33.50 -26.89
CA ASP A 174 6.24 -33.36 -25.90
C ASP A 174 5.83 -31.91 -25.75
N ALA A 175 4.59 -31.68 -25.31
CA ALA A 175 4.12 -30.37 -24.92
C ALA A 175 3.21 -30.53 -23.71
N GLU A 176 3.67 -30.07 -22.55
CA GLU A 176 2.93 -30.14 -21.31
C GLU A 176 2.41 -28.75 -20.95
N VAL A 177 1.13 -28.68 -20.59
CA VAL A 177 0.49 -27.48 -20.02
C VAL A 177 0.28 -27.74 -18.55
N THR A 178 0.76 -26.84 -17.71
CA THR A 178 0.71 -27.01 -16.25
C THR A 178 -0.68 -26.77 -15.65
N ASP A 179 -1.52 -25.99 -16.33
CA ASP A 179 -2.94 -25.81 -15.98
C ASP A 179 -3.87 -25.98 -17.20
N LEU A 180 -4.65 -27.05 -17.17
CA LEU A 180 -5.60 -27.43 -18.24
C LEU A 180 -6.95 -26.71 -18.12
N ALA A 181 -7.21 -25.96 -17.04
CA ALA A 181 -8.51 -25.31 -16.85
C ALA A 181 -8.74 -24.11 -17.78
N LEU A 182 -7.66 -23.48 -18.27
CA LEU A 182 -7.69 -22.31 -19.17
C LEU A 182 -7.30 -22.66 -20.62
N VAL A 183 -6.89 -23.90 -20.90
CA VAL A 183 -6.46 -24.32 -22.24
C VAL A 183 -7.41 -25.39 -22.78
N ASP A 184 -8.14 -25.04 -23.85
CA ASP A 184 -9.10 -25.94 -24.50
C ASP A 184 -8.43 -27.23 -25.04
N TYR A 185 -7.34 -27.08 -25.82
CA TYR A 185 -6.45 -28.16 -26.23
C TYR A 185 -5.21 -27.63 -27.01
N VAL A 186 -4.14 -28.43 -27.06
CA VAL A 186 -2.96 -28.23 -27.92
C VAL A 186 -3.06 -29.12 -29.16
N THR A 187 -2.90 -28.56 -30.37
CA THR A 187 -2.83 -29.36 -31.62
C THR A 187 -1.79 -28.83 -32.59
N GLY A 188 -1.57 -29.59 -33.67
CA GLY A 188 -0.73 -29.15 -34.78
C GLY A 188 0.75 -29.22 -34.45
N LEU A 189 1.15 -30.09 -33.52
CA LEU A 189 2.52 -30.55 -33.33
C LEU A 189 3.05 -31.03 -34.68
N SER A 190 3.83 -30.17 -35.33
CA SER A 190 4.45 -30.42 -36.62
C SER A 190 5.87 -29.87 -36.57
N ASP A 191 6.74 -30.35 -37.46
CA ASP A 191 8.16 -29.97 -37.56
C ASP A 191 8.42 -28.45 -37.66
N HIS A 192 7.38 -27.61 -37.80
CA HIS A 192 7.50 -26.17 -38.02
C HIS A 192 6.57 -25.30 -37.16
N GLY A 193 5.88 -25.85 -36.17
CA GLY A 193 5.09 -25.03 -35.25
C GLY A 193 4.14 -25.77 -34.32
N ILE A 194 3.57 -24.98 -33.41
CA ILE A 194 2.53 -25.39 -32.45
C ILE A 194 1.34 -24.45 -32.61
N THR A 195 0.12 -24.99 -32.50
CA THR A 195 -1.10 -24.19 -32.39
C THR A 195 -1.68 -24.36 -30.99
N LEU A 196 -1.79 -23.24 -30.29
CA LEU A 196 -2.37 -23.14 -28.96
C LEU A 196 -3.76 -22.52 -29.11
N THR A 197 -4.79 -23.13 -28.53
CA THR A 197 -6.14 -22.55 -28.51
C THR A 197 -6.53 -22.24 -27.07
N LEU A 198 -6.82 -20.97 -26.81
CA LEU A 198 -7.25 -20.42 -25.52
C LEU A 198 -8.62 -19.77 -25.74
N ASP A 199 -9.64 -20.16 -24.97
CA ASP A 199 -11.02 -19.66 -25.09
C ASP A 199 -11.58 -19.63 -26.54
N GLY A 200 -11.35 -20.70 -27.30
CA GLY A 200 -11.74 -20.79 -28.71
C GLY A 200 -10.93 -19.95 -29.70
N ALA A 201 -9.93 -19.17 -29.24
CA ALA A 201 -9.02 -18.40 -30.08
C ALA A 201 -7.67 -19.12 -30.27
N SER A 202 -7.32 -19.45 -31.53
CA SER A 202 -6.06 -20.12 -31.84
C SER A 202 -4.90 -19.16 -32.14
N ARG A 203 -3.77 -19.34 -31.48
CA ARG A 203 -2.47 -18.71 -31.76
C ARG A 203 -1.51 -19.74 -32.35
N LYS A 204 -0.80 -19.34 -33.41
CA LYS A 204 0.19 -20.19 -34.09
C LYS A 204 1.60 -19.69 -33.83
N PHE A 205 2.45 -20.56 -33.32
CA PHE A 205 3.86 -20.29 -33.08
C PHE A 205 4.66 -21.08 -34.10
N LYS A 206 5.48 -20.40 -34.90
CA LYS A 206 6.39 -21.03 -35.87
C LYS A 206 7.79 -20.99 -35.31
N PHE A 207 8.42 -22.16 -35.17
CA PHE A 207 9.83 -22.25 -34.86
C PHE A 207 10.62 -22.23 -36.17
N GLY A 208 11.64 -21.36 -36.25
CA GLY A 208 12.43 -21.20 -37.47
C GLY A 208 13.19 -22.48 -37.82
N THR A 209 13.25 -22.83 -39.10
CA THR A 209 14.13 -23.90 -39.58
C THR A 209 15.58 -23.45 -39.47
N ALA A 210 16.44 -24.26 -38.84
CA ALA A 210 17.86 -23.97 -38.64
C ALA A 210 18.71 -23.80 -39.92
N THR A 211 18.13 -23.74 -41.11
CA THR A 211 18.85 -23.63 -42.39
C THR A 211 18.51 -22.40 -43.24
N GLY A 212 17.77 -21.44 -42.71
CA GLY A 212 17.49 -20.19 -43.43
C GLY A 212 17.53 -18.99 -42.49
N ALA A 213 18.42 -18.05 -42.77
CA ALA A 213 18.61 -16.79 -42.03
C ALA A 213 17.29 -16.18 -41.54
N TRP A 214 17.28 -15.72 -40.28
CA TRP A 214 16.22 -14.84 -39.77
C TRP A 214 15.94 -13.75 -40.81
N ASN A 215 14.68 -13.65 -41.25
CA ASN A 215 14.25 -12.64 -42.20
C ASN A 215 13.60 -11.47 -41.43
N PRO A 216 14.33 -10.39 -41.14
CA PRO A 216 13.81 -9.22 -40.42
C PRO A 216 12.59 -8.56 -41.09
N SER A 217 12.30 -8.89 -42.36
CA SER A 217 11.22 -8.27 -43.12
C SER A 217 9.85 -8.91 -42.92
N MET A 218 9.76 -10.04 -42.23
CA MET A 218 8.47 -10.52 -41.75
C MET A 218 8.18 -9.78 -40.46
N ALA A 219 7.33 -8.75 -40.55
CA ALA A 219 6.78 -8.11 -39.36
C ALA A 219 6.33 -9.22 -38.41
N GLY A 220 7.00 -9.34 -37.27
CA GLY A 220 6.54 -10.18 -36.18
C GLY A 220 5.08 -9.82 -35.89
N PRO A 221 4.27 -10.77 -35.40
CA PRO A 221 2.95 -10.41 -34.94
C PRO A 221 3.07 -9.26 -33.91
N PRO A 222 2.13 -8.31 -33.86
CA PRO A 222 2.29 -7.02 -33.17
C PRO A 222 2.54 -7.11 -31.65
N TRP A 223 2.53 -8.30 -31.07
CA TRP A 223 2.84 -8.60 -29.67
C TRP A 223 4.30 -9.08 -29.45
N LEU A 224 5.10 -9.20 -30.51
CA LEU A 224 6.52 -9.54 -30.40
C LEU A 224 7.32 -8.24 -30.13
N ASP A 225 7.61 -7.96 -28.85
CA ASP A 225 8.49 -6.85 -28.47
C ASP A 225 9.94 -7.20 -28.81
N ALA A 226 10.41 -6.70 -29.94
CA ALA A 226 11.77 -6.91 -30.43
C ALA A 226 12.88 -6.43 -29.47
N ASN A 227 12.55 -5.62 -28.45
CA ASN A 227 13.52 -5.13 -27.47
C ASN A 227 13.67 -6.06 -26.24
N LYS A 228 12.74 -6.99 -26.02
CA LYS A 228 12.81 -7.96 -24.90
C LYS A 228 13.61 -9.22 -25.22
N ASP A 229 13.78 -9.56 -26.51
CA ASP A 229 14.48 -10.78 -26.96
C ASP A 229 15.98 -10.60 -27.25
N ALA A 230 16.56 -9.45 -26.93
CA ALA A 230 18.02 -9.24 -27.05
C ALA A 230 18.86 -10.09 -26.07
N ALA A 231 18.21 -10.86 -25.19
CA ALA A 231 18.84 -11.70 -24.16
C ALA A 231 18.86 -13.21 -24.50
N MET A 232 18.64 -13.60 -25.76
CA MET A 232 18.99 -14.97 -26.19
C MET A 232 20.53 -15.09 -26.23
N ASP A 233 21.13 -15.38 -25.08
CA ASP A 233 22.55 -15.68 -24.94
C ASP A 233 22.85 -17.02 -25.61
N TYR A 234 23.55 -16.97 -26.75
CA TYR A 234 23.91 -18.11 -27.58
C TYR A 234 25.04 -18.97 -26.99
N ALA A 235 25.49 -18.73 -25.75
CA ALA A 235 26.77 -19.22 -25.24
C ALA A 235 26.74 -20.39 -24.25
N ASP A 236 25.63 -21.10 -24.04
CA ASP A 236 25.61 -22.27 -23.13
C ASP A 236 25.50 -23.62 -23.88
N LEU A 237 26.58 -24.41 -23.81
CA LEU A 237 26.85 -25.63 -24.58
C LEU A 237 26.25 -26.90 -23.96
N ALA A 238 25.03 -26.81 -23.40
CA ALA A 238 24.23 -27.94 -22.96
C ALA A 238 22.74 -27.62 -23.15
N TRP A 239 22.17 -28.10 -24.26
CA TRP A 239 20.85 -27.72 -24.74
C TRP A 239 19.72 -28.32 -23.90
N ASN A 240 19.23 -27.55 -22.93
CA ASN A 240 17.81 -27.50 -22.60
C ASN A 240 17.33 -26.09 -22.94
N LEU A 241 16.72 -25.90 -24.11
CA LEU A 241 16.12 -24.62 -24.48
C LEU A 241 14.76 -24.51 -23.76
N TYR A 242 14.76 -23.99 -22.54
CA TYR A 242 13.52 -23.61 -21.84
C TYR A 242 13.04 -22.27 -22.41
N GLY A 243 12.18 -22.31 -23.43
CA GLY A 243 11.42 -21.14 -23.85
C GLY A 243 10.22 -20.96 -22.93
N PHE A 244 10.26 -19.99 -22.02
CA PHE A 244 9.09 -19.59 -21.24
C PHE A 244 8.27 -18.61 -22.07
N ILE A 245 7.05 -18.97 -22.45
CA ILE A 245 6.10 -18.03 -23.05
C ILE A 245 5.21 -17.53 -21.91
N HIS A 246 5.48 -16.33 -21.40
CA HIS A 246 4.57 -15.64 -20.49
C HIS A 246 3.38 -15.14 -21.31
N LEU A 247 2.17 -15.57 -20.95
CA LEU A 247 0.93 -15.05 -21.51
C LEU A 247 0.30 -14.14 -20.44
N ASP A 248 0.43 -12.83 -20.66
CA ASP A 248 -0.30 -11.80 -19.90
C ASP A 248 -1.80 -11.85 -20.22
#